data_AF-A0A4T0B5D2-F1
#
_entry.id   AF-A0A4T0B5D2-F1
#
_cell.length_a   1.000
_cell.length_b   1.000
_cell.length_c   1.000
_cell.angle_alpha   90.00
_cell.angle_beta   90.00
_cell.angle_gamma   90.00
#
_symmetry.space_group_name_H-M   'P 1'
#
loop_
_entity.id
_entity.type
_entity.pdbx_description
1 polymer ?
#
loop_
_entity_poly.entity_id
_entity_poly.type
_entity_poly.pdbx_seq_one_letter_code
_entity_poly.pdbx_strand_id
1 'polypeptide(L)'
;MLFQSIFTTAVLFVASTIALPTDLESRQSATTCGSTSYTAAQVRSAVSAGYGDYQAGRTYGSNSYPHKYNNYEGFDFPVAGPYEEFPLKYVQFFSRC
;
A
#
# COMPACT_ATOMS: atom_id res chain seq x y z
N MET A 1 22.38 -55.83 37.33
CA MET A 1 23.44 -55.20 36.52
C MET A 1 22.77 -54.27 35.54
N LEU A 2 23.24 -53.04 35.54
CA LEU A 2 22.62 -51.83 35.02
C LEU A 2 23.15 -51.57 33.60
N PHE A 3 22.31 -51.54 32.57
CA PHE A 3 22.69 -50.97 31.28
C PHE A 3 21.56 -50.09 30.74
N GLN A 4 21.52 -48.87 31.28
CA GLN A 4 20.80 -47.75 30.69
C GLN A 4 21.61 -47.24 29.50
N SER A 5 21.18 -47.52 28.27
CA SER A 5 21.67 -46.81 27.08
C SER A 5 20.71 -45.67 26.78
N ILE A 6 21.14 -44.47 27.14
CA ILE A 6 20.42 -43.22 26.93
C ILE A 6 20.62 -42.82 25.47
N PHE A 7 19.62 -43.03 24.62
CA PHE A 7 19.61 -42.52 23.25
C PHE A 7 19.66 -41.00 23.30
N THR A 8 20.76 -40.44 22.80
CA THR A 8 21.07 -39.01 22.81
C THR A 8 20.24 -38.32 21.73
N THR A 9 19.13 -37.69 22.12
CA THR A 9 18.31 -36.83 21.25
C THR A 9 19.03 -35.50 21.03
N ALA A 10 19.68 -35.35 19.87
CA ALA A 10 20.19 -34.06 19.43
C ALA A 10 19.00 -33.18 18.98
N VAL A 11 18.59 -32.24 19.83
CA VAL A 11 17.59 -31.22 19.51
C VAL A 11 18.24 -30.17 18.61
N LEU A 12 17.95 -30.21 17.32
CA LEU A 12 18.31 -29.16 16.36
C LEU A 12 17.40 -27.95 16.59
N PHE A 13 17.87 -26.95 17.34
CA PHE A 13 17.25 -25.64 17.40
C PHE A 13 17.50 -24.91 16.08
N VAL A 14 16.53 -24.97 15.16
CA VAL A 14 16.50 -24.07 14.00
C VAL A 14 16.17 -22.68 14.50
N ALA A 15 17.16 -21.79 14.53
CA ALA A 15 16.96 -20.38 14.82
C ALA A 15 16.22 -19.72 13.65
N SER A 16 14.90 -19.56 13.77
CA SER A 16 14.10 -18.78 12.83
C SER A 16 14.46 -17.29 12.98
N THR A 17 15.26 -16.75 12.06
CA THR A 17 15.50 -15.31 11.99
C THR A 17 14.23 -14.62 11.52
N ILE A 18 13.57 -13.88 12.40
CA ILE A 18 12.45 -13.02 12.04
C ILE A 18 13.05 -11.78 11.38
N ALA A 19 12.99 -11.71 10.05
CA ALA A 19 13.33 -10.48 9.33
C ALA A 19 12.24 -9.45 9.61
N LEU A 20 12.47 -8.58 10.60
CA LEU A 20 11.64 -7.40 10.82
C LEU A 20 11.90 -6.42 9.68
N PRO A 21 10.86 -5.85 9.03
CA PRO A 21 11.06 -4.79 8.06
C PRO A 21 11.71 -3.60 8.79
N THR A 22 12.94 -3.28 8.41
CA THR A 22 13.75 -2.20 9.04
C THR A 22 13.27 -0.81 8.67
N ASP A 23 12.46 -0.70 7.61
CA ASP A 23 11.97 0.55 7.07
C ASP A 23 10.44 0.53 7.01
N LEU A 24 9.82 0.81 8.17
CA LEU A 24 8.41 1.17 8.21
C LEU A 24 8.28 2.63 7.79
N GLU A 25 8.19 2.85 6.47
CA GLU A 25 7.97 4.18 5.92
C GLU A 25 6.63 4.74 6.45
N SER A 26 6.67 5.95 7.00
CA SER A 26 5.47 6.62 7.51
C SER A 26 4.50 6.84 6.36
N ARG A 27 3.32 6.20 6.40
CA ARG A 27 2.26 6.50 5.44
C ARG A 27 1.91 7.98 5.59
N GLN A 28 2.16 8.75 4.52
CA GLN A 28 1.68 10.13 4.42
C GLN A 28 0.20 10.14 4.79
N SER A 29 -0.06 10.65 5.98
CA SER A 29 -1.40 10.68 6.52
C SER A 29 -2.06 11.89 5.89
N ALA A 30 -1.57 13.11 6.13
CA ALA A 30 -2.03 14.30 5.41
C ALA A 30 -1.04 14.70 4.30
N THR A 31 -1.50 15.48 3.33
CA THR A 31 -0.64 16.06 2.30
C THR A 31 -1.10 17.46 1.92
N THR A 32 -0.20 18.26 1.36
CA THR A 32 -0.51 19.59 0.83
C THR A 32 -0.12 19.63 -0.64
N CYS A 33 -1.08 19.90 -1.51
CA CYS A 33 -0.88 20.05 -2.94
C CYS A 33 -1.00 21.54 -3.31
N GLY A 34 0.13 22.19 -3.59
CA GLY A 34 0.17 23.64 -3.78
C GLY A 34 -0.24 24.39 -2.51
N SER A 35 -1.33 25.16 -2.58
CA SER A 35 -1.90 25.88 -1.43
C SER A 35 -3.05 25.14 -0.73
N THR A 36 -3.38 23.92 -1.16
CA THR A 36 -4.52 23.15 -0.63
C THR A 36 -4.03 22.03 0.28
N SER A 37 -4.49 22.03 1.52
CA SER A 37 -4.18 20.99 2.51
C SER A 37 -5.28 19.93 2.55
N TYR A 38 -4.88 18.67 2.52
CA TYR A 38 -5.75 17.50 2.59
C TYR A 38 -5.45 16.72 3.87
N THR A 39 -6.51 16.43 4.61
CA THR A 39 -6.46 15.56 5.79
C THR A 39 -6.23 14.11 5.38
N ALA A 40 -5.80 13.31 6.34
CA ALA A 40 -5.59 11.88 6.12
C ALA A 40 -6.84 11.08 5.79
N ALA A 41 -7.99 11.52 6.29
CA ALA A 41 -9.26 10.93 5.91
C ALA A 41 -9.56 11.17 4.43
N GLN A 42 -9.27 12.37 3.91
CA GLN A 42 -9.50 12.70 2.51
C GLN A 42 -8.60 11.89 1.58
N VAL A 43 -7.30 11.79 1.88
CA VAL A 43 -6.36 10.99 1.08
C VAL A 43 -6.78 9.51 1.06
N ARG A 44 -7.07 8.92 2.23
CA ARG A 44 -7.49 7.51 2.32
C ARG A 44 -8.82 7.25 1.62
N SER A 45 -9.77 8.18 1.70
CA SER A 45 -11.05 8.06 1.02
C SER A 45 -10.89 8.07 -0.51
N ALA A 46 -10.05 8.93 -1.06
CA ALA A 46 -9.75 8.94 -2.50
C ALA A 46 -9.05 7.65 -2.95
N VAL A 47 -8.05 7.17 -2.19
CA VAL A 47 -7.37 5.90 -2.48
C VAL A 47 -8.35 4.73 -2.46
N SER A 48 -9.23 4.66 -1.46
CA SER A 48 -10.24 3.59 -1.36
C SER A 48 -11.23 3.61 -2.53
N ALA A 49 -11.70 4.80 -2.92
CA ALA A 49 -12.61 4.96 -4.05
C ALA A 49 -11.94 4.53 -5.37
N GLY A 50 -10.76 5.09 -5.68
CA GLY A 50 -10.02 4.74 -6.89
C GLY A 50 -9.66 3.26 -6.94
N TYR A 51 -9.21 2.68 -5.84
CA TYR A 51 -8.89 1.25 -5.79
C TYR A 51 -10.13 0.37 -6.00
N GLY A 52 -11.26 0.71 -5.37
CA GLY A 52 -12.52 -0.01 -5.57
C GLY A 52 -13.02 0.06 -7.01
N ASP A 53 -12.84 1.19 -7.68
CA ASP A 53 -13.22 1.36 -9.09
C ASP A 53 -12.27 0.61 -10.04
N TYR A 54 -10.97 0.63 -9.77
CA TYR A 54 -9.96 -0.18 -10.47
C TYR A 54 -10.28 -1.68 -10.37
N GLN A 55 -10.54 -2.18 -9.15
CA GLN A 55 -10.90 -3.59 -8.93
C GLN A 55 -12.20 -3.97 -9.65
N ALA A 56 -13.13 -3.04 -9.80
CA ALA A 56 -14.39 -3.24 -10.51
C ALA A 56 -14.27 -3.04 -12.03
N GLY A 57 -13.10 -2.65 -12.55
CA GLY A 57 -12.91 -2.30 -13.95
C GLY A 57 -13.77 -1.11 -14.41
N ARG A 58 -14.13 -0.21 -13.50
CA ARG A 58 -14.97 0.97 -13.79
C ARG A 58 -14.13 2.21 -13.88
N THR A 59 -14.47 3.08 -14.82
CA THR A 59 -13.86 4.40 -14.92
C THR A 59 -14.92 5.50 -15.03
N TYR A 60 -14.58 6.70 -14.59
CA TYR A 60 -15.49 7.84 -14.52
C TYR A 60 -14.85 9.12 -15.07
N GLY A 61 -15.71 10.06 -15.50
CA GLY A 61 -15.31 11.34 -16.07
C GLY A 61 -14.77 11.25 -17.50
N SER A 62 -14.52 12.40 -18.11
CA SER A 62 -14.01 12.49 -19.49
C SER A 62 -12.63 11.87 -19.69
N ASN A 63 -11.87 11.73 -18.60
CA ASN A 63 -10.49 11.25 -18.61
C ASN A 63 -10.37 9.81 -18.09
N SER A 64 -11.50 9.12 -17.87
CA SER A 64 -11.55 7.71 -17.49
C SER A 64 -10.68 7.35 -16.28
N TYR A 65 -10.96 7.93 -15.11
CA TYR A 65 -10.27 7.55 -13.87
C TYR A 65 -10.97 6.41 -13.12
N PRO A 66 -10.23 5.53 -12.42
CA PRO A 66 -8.77 5.45 -12.37
C PRO A 66 -8.17 4.93 -13.68
N HIS A 67 -6.91 5.29 -13.95
CA HIS A 67 -6.14 4.72 -15.04
C HIS A 67 -4.64 4.71 -14.74
N LYS A 68 -3.90 3.94 -15.55
CA LYS A 68 -2.46 3.73 -15.38
C LYS A 68 -1.66 5.04 -15.34
N TYR A 69 -0.89 5.21 -14.28
CA TYR A 69 0.14 6.24 -14.15
C TYR A 69 1.51 5.70 -14.56
N ASN A 70 2.17 6.37 -15.51
CA ASN A 70 3.43 5.88 -16.09
C ASN A 70 4.70 6.46 -15.44
N ASN A 71 4.56 7.46 -14.55
CA ASN A 71 5.69 8.08 -13.86
C ASN A 71 6.79 8.62 -14.80
N TYR A 72 6.41 9.34 -15.87
CA TYR A 72 7.39 9.94 -16.79
C TYR A 72 8.19 11.08 -16.13
N GLU A 73 7.65 11.66 -15.07
CA GLU A 73 8.28 12.70 -14.25
C GLU A 73 9.41 12.14 -13.36
N GLY A 74 9.47 10.82 -13.16
CA GLY A 74 10.52 10.18 -12.38
C GLY A 74 10.39 10.39 -10.86
N PHE A 75 9.17 10.41 -10.33
CA PHE A 75 8.96 10.39 -8.89
C PHE A 75 9.47 9.08 -8.27
N ASP A 76 10.10 9.21 -7.11
CA ASP A 76 10.54 8.06 -6.32
C ASP A 76 9.40 7.62 -5.40
N PHE A 77 8.78 6.48 -5.71
CA PHE A 77 7.71 5.91 -4.89
C PHE A 77 8.26 4.78 -4.02
N PRO A 78 7.88 4.72 -2.73
CA PRO A 78 8.35 3.68 -1.81
C PRO A 78 7.76 2.29 -2.08
N VAL A 79 6.95 2.15 -3.13
CA VAL A 79 6.28 0.90 -3.52
C VAL A 79 6.49 0.62 -5.00
N ALA A 80 6.63 -0.66 -5.34
CA ALA A 80 6.76 -1.08 -6.74
C ALA A 80 5.46 -0.83 -7.51
N GLY A 81 5.60 -0.43 -8.77
CA GLY A 81 4.48 -0.33 -9.71
C GLY A 81 3.95 -1.69 -10.17
N PRO A 82 2.93 -1.71 -11.05
CA PRO A 82 2.33 -0.58 -11.76
C PRO A 82 1.52 0.37 -10.85
N TYR A 83 1.38 1.62 -11.28
CA TYR A 83 0.63 2.66 -10.55
C TYR A 83 -0.65 3.01 -11.28
N GLU A 84 -1.68 3.38 -10.52
CA GLU A 84 -2.94 3.94 -11.00
C GLU A 84 -3.10 5.35 -10.44
N GLU A 85 -3.53 6.30 -11.26
CA GLU A 85 -3.87 7.64 -10.81
C GLU A 85 -5.37 7.82 -10.61
N PHE A 86 -5.72 8.59 -9.57
CA PHE A 86 -7.10 8.92 -9.24
C PHE A 86 -7.16 10.33 -8.62
N PRO A 87 -8.13 11.18 -9.00
CA PRO A 87 -8.18 12.57 -8.52
C PRO A 87 -8.41 12.70 -7.01
N LEU A 88 -7.53 13.45 -6.34
CA LEU A 88 -7.72 13.89 -4.96
C LEU A 88 -8.52 15.21 -4.92
N LYS A 89 -9.85 15.10 -5.05
CA LYS A 89 -10.77 16.23 -4.83
C LYS A 89 -11.27 16.22 -3.39
N TYR A 90 -11.81 17.36 -2.92
CA TYR A 90 -12.67 17.33 -1.72
C TYR A 90 -13.73 16.24 -1.95
N VAL A 91 -13.66 15.19 -1.12
CA VAL A 91 -14.31 13.88 -1.24
C VAL A 91 -15.85 13.91 -1.29
N GLN A 92 -16.45 15.07 -1.51
CA GLN A 92 -17.90 15.23 -1.59
C GLN A 92 -18.44 14.88 -2.99
N PHE A 93 -17.72 15.10 -4.09
CA PHE A 93 -18.30 14.91 -5.43
C PHE A 93 -17.23 14.61 -6.50
N PHE A 94 -16.80 13.35 -6.63
CA PHE A 94 -16.63 12.85 -7.99
C PHE A 94 -18.02 12.42 -8.43
N SER A 95 -18.70 13.27 -9.19
CA SER A 95 -20.07 13.03 -9.64
C SER A 95 -20.14 11.67 -10.32
N ARG A 96 -20.73 10.72 -9.60
CA ARG A 96 -21.32 9.51 -10.16
C ARG A 96 -22.54 9.96 -10.96
N CYS A 97 -22.28 10.48 -12.15
CA CYS A 97 -23.31 10.59 -13.18
C CYS A 97 -23.64 9.20 -13.69
#